data_AF-W0AHQ8-F1
#
_entry.id   AF-W0AHQ8-F1
#
_cell.length_a   1.000
_cell.length_b   1.000
_cell.length_c   1.000
_cell.angle_alpha   90.00
_cell.angle_beta   90.00
_cell.angle_gamma   90.00
#
_symmetry.space_group_name_H-M   'P 1'
#
loop_
_entity.id
_entity.type
_entity.pdbx_description
1 polymer ?
#
loop_
_entity_poly.entity_id
_entity_poly.type
_entity_poly.pdbx_seq_one_letter_code
_entity_poly.pdbx_strand_id
1 'polypeptide(L)'
;MPSVKFSVEYPKLNAIEGLTAAADRIVYFTGPGAVALATLTAAGRALIDDANAAAQRATLGLEIGVDVQARSAKLDAISGATPIADGPHTVGGITITTVGGIITAIA
;
A
#
# COMPACT_ATOMS: atom_id res chain seq x y z
N MET A 1 49.33 7.73 32.43
CA MET A 1 49.20 7.69 30.97
C MET A 1 47.86 8.33 30.62
N PRO A 2 47.78 9.33 29.73
CA PRO A 2 46.50 9.93 29.37
C PRO A 2 45.68 8.88 28.61
N SER A 3 44.45 8.63 29.06
CA SER A 3 43.52 7.75 28.36
C SER A 3 43.19 8.37 27.01
N VAL A 4 43.72 7.83 25.92
CA VAL A 4 43.28 8.16 24.56
C VAL A 4 41.87 7.60 24.43
N LYS A 5 40.84 8.45 24.55
CA LYS A 5 39.48 8.06 24.17
C LYS A 5 39.46 7.94 22.66
N PHE A 6 39.43 6.71 22.15
CA PHE A 6 39.16 6.44 20.74
C PHE A 6 37.66 6.66 20.50
N SER A 7 37.23 7.91 20.38
CA SER A 7 35.87 8.22 19.92
C SER A 7 35.84 8.03 18.42
N VAL A 8 35.34 6.88 17.96
CA VAL A 8 34.87 6.78 16.58
C VAL A 8 33.54 7.52 16.53
N GLU A 9 33.51 8.66 15.84
CA GLU A 9 32.30 9.42 15.65
C GLU A 9 31.43 8.73 14.59
N TYR A 10 30.36 8.08 15.05
CA TYR A 10 29.34 7.50 14.17
C TYR A 10 28.14 8.45 14.18
N PRO A 11 28.09 9.46 13.28
CA PRO A 11 27.10 10.54 13.37
C PRO A 11 25.65 10.04 13.39
N LYS A 12 25.37 8.90 12.75
CA LYS A 12 24.03 8.26 12.78
C LYS A 12 23.70 7.60 14.12
N LEU A 13 24.69 7.01 14.81
CA LEU A 13 24.49 6.41 16.13
C LEU A 13 24.36 7.51 17.18
N ASN A 14 25.22 8.53 17.14
CA ASN A 14 25.15 9.71 18.01
C ASN A 14 23.78 10.41 17.91
N ALA A 15 23.22 10.50 16.70
CA ALA A 15 21.89 11.10 16.51
C ALA A 15 20.77 10.29 17.21
N ILE A 16 20.87 8.96 17.23
CA ILE A 16 19.93 8.09 17.96
C ILE A 16 20.15 8.19 19.48
N GLU A 17 21.41 8.23 19.93
CA GLU A 17 21.77 8.42 21.34
C GLU A 17 21.23 9.73 21.93
N GLY A 18 21.10 10.78 21.10
CA GLY A 18 20.52 12.06 21.50
C GLY A 18 18.99 12.04 21.68
N LEU A 19 18.29 10.96 21.33
CA LEU A 19 16.84 10.86 21.49
C LEU A 19 16.45 10.49 22.94
N THR A 20 15.40 11.13 23.46
CA THR A 20 14.79 10.71 24.73
C THR A 20 13.93 9.48 24.50
N ALA A 21 14.32 8.33 25.05
CA ALA A 21 13.54 7.11 24.96
C ALA A 21 12.16 7.28 25.62
N ALA A 22 11.12 6.81 24.95
CA ALA A 22 9.75 6.78 25.46
C ALA A 22 9.01 5.57 24.91
N ALA A 23 8.00 5.09 25.65
CA ALA A 23 7.10 4.05 25.18
C ALA A 23 6.34 4.50 23.92
N ASP A 24 5.93 3.53 23.12
CA ASP A 24 5.09 3.75 21.93
C ASP A 24 5.74 4.72 20.92
N ARG A 25 7.06 4.60 20.71
CA ARG A 25 7.81 5.40 19.73
C ARG A 25 8.57 4.55 18.73
N ILE A 26 8.72 5.09 17.52
CA ILE A 26 9.60 4.56 16.47
C ILE A 26 10.59 5.64 16.04
N VAL A 27 11.85 5.25 15.85
CA VAL A 27 12.89 6.12 15.31
C VAL A 27 12.77 6.15 13.78
N TYR A 28 12.82 7.34 13.18
CA TYR A 28 12.87 7.51 11.73
C TYR A 28 13.83 8.64 11.34
N PHE A 29 14.41 8.56 10.15
CA PHE A 29 15.28 9.60 9.62
C PHE A 29 14.45 10.74 9.03
N THR A 30 14.79 11.97 9.39
CA THR A 30 14.22 13.20 8.80
C THR A 30 15.16 13.86 7.79
N GLY A 31 16.39 13.37 7.69
CA GLY A 31 17.41 13.82 6.73
C GLY A 31 18.75 13.10 6.94
N PRO A 32 19.79 13.42 6.16
CA PRO A 32 21.12 12.85 6.33
C PRO A 32 21.68 13.18 7.73
N GLY A 33 21.78 12.18 8.60
CA GLY A 33 22.31 12.35 9.97
C GLY A 33 21.32 12.91 11.00
N ALA A 34 20.04 13.09 10.64
CA ALA A 34 19.00 13.55 11.56
C ALA A 34 17.94 12.47 11.76
N VAL A 35 17.58 12.21 13.03
CA VAL A 35 16.52 11.28 13.41
C VAL A 35 15.50 11.97 14.31
N ALA A 36 14.27 11.48 14.29
CA ALA A 36 13.20 11.91 15.18
C ALA A 36 12.40 10.69 15.67
N LEU A 37 11.60 10.90 16.72
CA LEU A 37 10.64 9.92 17.22
C LEU A 37 9.24 10.25 16.70
N ALA A 38 8.59 9.26 16.10
CA ALA A 38 7.16 9.29 15.84
C ALA A 38 6.42 8.42 16.85
N THR A 39 5.18 8.78 17.17
CA THR A 39 4.29 7.91 17.96
C THR A 39 3.95 6.67 17.14
N LEU A 40 4.17 5.49 17.71
CA LEU A 40 3.75 4.21 17.14
C LEU A 40 2.56 3.69 17.94
N THR A 41 1.37 3.74 17.36
CA THR A 41 0.13 3.33 18.01
C THR A 41 0.11 1.83 18.31
N ALA A 42 -0.78 1.40 19.21
CA ALA A 42 -0.99 -0.02 19.47
C ALA A 42 -1.43 -0.79 18.20
N ALA A 43 -2.34 -0.20 17.40
CA ALA A 43 -2.77 -0.77 16.13
C ALA A 43 -1.61 -0.85 15.10
N GLY A 44 -0.74 0.16 15.06
CA GLY A 44 0.45 0.15 14.21
C GLY A 44 1.43 -0.95 14.60
N ARG A 45 1.63 -1.19 15.90
CA ARG A 45 2.44 -2.31 16.38
C ARG A 45 1.84 -3.66 16.01
N ALA A 46 0.53 -3.83 16.20
CA ALA A 46 -0.17 -5.06 15.82
C ALA A 46 0.03 -5.36 14.32
N LEU A 47 -0.05 -4.34 13.47
CA LEU A 47 0.15 -4.53 12.02
C LEU A 47 1.59 -4.91 11.63
N ILE A 48 2.59 -4.38 12.33
CA ILE A 48 4.01 -4.66 12.06
C ILE A 48 4.44 -6.01 12.65
N ASP A 49 3.77 -6.47 13.71
CA ASP A 49 4.00 -7.78 14.36
C ASP A 49 3.58 -8.97 13.46
N ASP A 50 2.69 -8.72 12.50
CA ASP A 50 2.12 -9.76 11.65
C ASP A 50 3.14 -10.40 10.69
N ALA A 51 3.26 -11.73 10.75
CA ALA A 51 4.24 -12.51 9.98
C ALA A 51 4.00 -12.55 8.46
N ASN A 52 2.81 -12.22 7.99
CA ASN A 52 2.46 -12.25 6.58
C ASN A 52 1.25 -11.36 6.26
N ALA A 53 1.00 -11.15 4.97
CA ALA A 53 -0.08 -10.29 4.49
C ALA A 53 -1.50 -10.74 4.90
N ALA A 54 -1.73 -12.04 5.15
CA ALA A 54 -3.05 -12.51 5.59
C ALA A 54 -3.33 -12.09 7.05
N ALA A 55 -2.33 -12.20 7.93
CA ALA A 55 -2.43 -11.69 9.29
C ALA A 55 -2.62 -10.16 9.31
N GLN A 56 -1.87 -9.43 8.48
CA GLN A 56 -2.04 -7.98 8.33
C GLN A 56 -3.45 -7.55 7.92
N ARG A 57 -4.09 -8.28 6.99
CA ARG A 57 -5.48 -8.01 6.61
C ARG A 57 -6.45 -8.29 7.76
N ALA A 58 -6.22 -9.36 8.52
CA ALA A 58 -7.04 -9.67 9.70
C ALA A 58 -6.92 -8.57 10.76
N THR A 59 -5.72 -8.04 11.00
CA THR A 59 -5.49 -6.91 11.91
C THR A 59 -6.20 -5.63 11.46
N LEU A 60 -6.28 -5.39 10.14
CA LEU A 60 -7.05 -4.28 9.57
C LEU A 60 -8.56 -4.54 9.53
N GLY A 61 -9.01 -5.76 9.86
CA GLY A 61 -10.42 -6.16 9.79
C GLY A 61 -10.95 -6.30 8.36
N LEU A 62 -10.08 -6.61 7.39
CA LEU A 62 -10.46 -6.72 5.97
C LEU A 62 -10.79 -8.16 5.58
N GLU A 63 -11.98 -8.36 5.03
CA GLU A 63 -12.41 -9.63 4.45
C GLU A 63 -12.39 -9.60 2.92
N ILE A 64 -11.74 -10.60 2.31
CA ILE A 64 -11.69 -10.75 0.85
C ILE A 64 -13.06 -11.21 0.35
N GLY A 65 -13.63 -10.47 -0.61
CA GLY A 65 -14.97 -10.66 -1.14
C GLY A 65 -16.02 -9.75 -0.50
N VAL A 66 -15.68 -9.08 0.61
CA VAL A 66 -16.55 -8.10 1.29
C VAL A 66 -15.94 -6.71 1.18
N ASP A 67 -14.77 -6.50 1.79
CA ASP A 67 -14.08 -5.20 1.81
C ASP A 67 -13.08 -5.06 0.67
N VAL A 68 -12.50 -6.18 0.22
CA VAL A 68 -11.49 -6.23 -0.85
C VAL A 68 -11.93 -7.23 -1.90
N GLN A 69 -12.00 -6.82 -3.16
CA GLN A 69 -12.36 -7.72 -4.25
C GLN A 69 -11.37 -8.89 -4.35
N ALA A 70 -11.88 -10.13 -4.38
CA ALA A 70 -11.05 -11.31 -4.61
C ALA A 70 -10.46 -11.27 -6.03
N ARG A 71 -9.18 -11.64 -6.15
CA ARG A 71 -8.54 -11.78 -7.47
C ARG A 71 -9.38 -12.75 -8.33
N SER A 72 -9.75 -12.32 -9.52
CA SER A 72 -10.54 -13.12 -10.45
C SER A 72 -10.04 -12.94 -11.88
N ALA A 73 -9.75 -14.06 -12.56
CA ALA A 73 -9.33 -14.04 -13.95
C ALA A 73 -10.39 -13.42 -14.89
N LYS A 74 -11.67 -13.47 -14.51
CA LYS A 74 -12.74 -12.80 -15.26
C LYS A 74 -12.62 -11.27 -15.15
N LEU A 75 -12.27 -10.76 -13.96
CA LEU A 75 -12.07 -9.34 -13.76
C LEU A 75 -10.80 -8.85 -14.47
N ASP A 76 -9.73 -9.66 -14.47
CA ASP A 76 -8.52 -9.40 -15.26
C ASP A 76 -8.86 -9.30 -16.76
N ALA A 77 -9.68 -10.23 -17.28
CA ALA A 77 -10.11 -10.23 -18.68
C ALA A 77 -10.99 -9.03 -19.03
N ILE A 78 -11.90 -8.62 -18.14
CA ILE A 78 -12.73 -7.42 -18.33
C ILE A 78 -11.88 -6.15 -18.31
N SER A 79 -10.88 -6.07 -17.42
CA SER A 79 -9.96 -4.92 -17.36
C SER A 79 -9.12 -4.76 -18.63
N GLY A 80 -8.82 -5.87 -19.31
CA GLY A 80 -8.09 -5.87 -20.59
C GLY A 80 -8.99 -5.78 -21.82
N ALA A 81 -10.31 -5.88 -21.65
CA ALA A 81 -11.25 -5.74 -22.76
C ALA A 81 -11.32 -4.27 -23.18
N THR A 82 -11.19 -4.00 -24.48
CA THR A 82 -11.54 -2.68 -25.02
C THR A 82 -13.04 -2.50 -24.86
N PRO A 83 -13.51 -1.54 -24.05
CA PRO A 83 -14.93 -1.23 -23.99
C PRO A 83 -15.40 -0.89 -25.41
N ILE A 84 -16.52 -1.46 -25.81
CA ILE A 84 -17.17 -1.05 -27.05
C ILE A 84 -17.47 0.45 -26.89
N ALA A 85 -16.84 1.29 -27.71
CA ALA A 85 -17.03 2.74 -27.64
C ALA A 85 -18.51 3.08 -27.87
N ASP A 86 -19.03 4.14 -27.26
CA ASP A 86 -20.42 4.53 -27.56
C ASP A 86 -20.59 4.81 -29.06
N GLY A 87 -21.71 4.33 -29.63
CA GLY A 87 -21.99 4.41 -31.06
C GLY A 87 -22.25 3.04 -31.73
N PRO A 88 -22.34 3.02 -33.08
CA PRO A 88 -22.65 1.82 -33.85
C PRO A 88 -21.42 0.94 -34.08
N HIS A 89 -21.59 -0.37 -33.91
CA HIS A 89 -20.59 -1.41 -34.12
C HIS A 89 -21.15 -2.49 -35.01
N THR A 90 -20.42 -2.86 -36.05
CA THR A 90 -20.88 -3.89 -36.98
C THR A 90 -20.23 -5.23 -36.64
N VAL A 91 -21.03 -6.24 -36.33
CA VAL A 91 -20.58 -7.62 -36.08
C VAL A 91 -21.37 -8.55 -36.98
N GLY A 92 -20.70 -9.19 -37.94
CA GLY A 92 -21.36 -10.13 -38.86
C GLY A 92 -22.50 -9.52 -39.69
N GLY A 93 -22.44 -8.22 -39.97
CA GLY A 93 -23.49 -7.48 -40.70
C GLY A 93 -24.63 -6.93 -39.83
N ILE A 94 -24.65 -7.24 -38.54
CA ILE A 94 -25.58 -6.67 -37.56
C ILE A 94 -24.97 -5.41 -36.96
N THR A 95 -25.75 -4.34 -36.87
CA THR A 95 -25.35 -3.10 -36.20
C THR A 95 -25.83 -3.12 -34.75
N ILE A 96 -24.88 -3.08 -33.82
CA ILE A 96 -25.12 -2.97 -32.38
C ILE A 96 -24.80 -1.54 -31.97
N THR A 97 -25.75 -0.83 -31.36
CA THR A 97 -25.50 0.52 -30.83
C THR A 97 -25.32 0.43 -29.32
N THR A 98 -24.27 1.05 -28.80
CA THR A 98 -24.01 1.12 -27.35
C THR A 98 -24.01 2.56 -26.82
N VAL A 99 -24.47 2.73 -25.58
CA VAL A 99 -24.40 3.98 -24.81
C VAL A 99 -24.02 3.64 -23.37
N GLY A 100 -22.97 4.26 -22.82
CA GLY A 100 -22.41 3.90 -21.52
C GLY A 100 -21.95 2.44 -21.45
N GLY A 101 -21.57 1.85 -22.59
CA GLY A 101 -21.22 0.42 -22.69
C GLY A 101 -22.40 -0.56 -22.62
N ILE A 102 -23.65 -0.07 -22.61
CA ILE A 102 -24.87 -0.89 -22.65
C ILE A 102 -25.40 -0.92 -24.08
N ILE A 103 -25.84 -2.09 -24.56
CA ILE A 103 -26.52 -2.22 -25.86
C ILE A 103 -27.90 -1.55 -25.77
N THR A 104 -28.13 -0.54 -26.60
CA THR A 104 -29.40 0.20 -26.66
C THR A 104 -30.22 -0.10 -27.91
N ALA A 105 -29.62 -0.65 -28.97
CA ALA A 105 -30.32 -1.09 -30.18
C ALA A 105 -29.53 -2.17 -30.93
N ILE A 106 -30.26 -3.05 -31.63
CA ILE A 106 -29.72 -4.06 -32.56
C ILE A 106 -30.56 -4.02 -33.83
N ALA A 107 -29.92 -3.84 -34.99
CA ALA A 107 -30.56 -3.79 -36.31
C ALA A 107 -29.72 -4.50 -37.36
#